data_AF-A0A2X3BXQ0-F1
#
_entry.id   AF-A0A2X3BXQ0-F1
#
_cell.length_a   1.000
_cell.length_b   1.000
_cell.length_c   1.000
_cell.angle_alpha   90.00
_cell.angle_beta   90.00
_cell.angle_gamma   90.00
#
_symmetry.space_group_name_H-M   'P 1'
#
loop_
_entity.id
_entity.type
_entity.pdbx_description
1 polymer ?
#
loop_
_entity_poly.entity_id
_entity_poly.type
_entity_poly.pdbx_seq_one_letter_code
_entity_poly.pdbx_strand_id
1 'polypeptide(L)'
;MPVSPRAGDFRKLDMDSADDVALLRHYYEKSNPFSPLRVEHNFGLLMFYCSAFMKHFVYYSAKNEAVVIAMQNGPVLICFDLFCDVGKSLSTLVNELADDHVYQAILGFTPSEDRLGEYEKIEGEDILFVYDQKENLFKDRKLMFPLLAHA
;
A
#
# COMPACT_ATOMS: atom_id res chain seq x y z
N MET A 1 0.57 12.61 1.42
CA MET A 1 -0.87 12.97 1.34
C MET A 1 -1.33 13.48 2.70
N PRO A 2 -2.08 14.58 2.80
CA PRO A 2 -2.65 15.05 4.07
C PRO A 2 -3.69 14.07 4.62
N VAL A 3 -3.76 13.96 5.94
CA VAL A 3 -4.67 13.08 6.69
C VAL A 3 -5.44 13.90 7.71
N SER A 4 -6.71 13.58 7.86
CA SER A 4 -7.66 14.08 8.84
C SER A 4 -8.38 12.86 9.42
N PRO A 5 -7.83 12.26 10.49
CA PRO A 5 -8.34 11.02 11.06
C PRO A 5 -9.84 11.09 11.34
N ARG A 6 -10.51 9.97 11.09
CA ARG A 6 -11.94 9.81 11.37
C ARG A 6 -12.26 8.38 11.75
N ALA A 7 -13.39 8.17 12.41
CA ALA A 7 -13.82 6.84 12.81
C ALA A 7 -13.94 5.87 11.62
N GLY A 8 -13.23 4.75 11.71
CA GLY A 8 -13.28 3.60 10.80
C GLY A 8 -13.58 2.30 11.54
N ASP A 9 -13.79 1.22 10.79
CA ASP A 9 -14.02 -0.13 11.33
C ASP A 9 -12.81 -1.06 11.16
N PHE A 10 -11.62 -0.49 10.94
CA PHE A 10 -10.42 -1.27 10.74
C PHE A 10 -10.09 -2.12 11.98
N ARG A 11 -9.88 -3.41 11.75
CA ARG A 11 -9.26 -4.32 12.73
C ARG A 11 -7.90 -4.77 12.21
N LYS A 12 -6.98 -5.06 13.13
CA LYS A 12 -5.75 -5.78 12.80
C LYS A 12 -6.10 -7.23 12.42
N LEU A 13 -5.43 -7.73 11.38
CA LEU A 13 -5.44 -9.15 11.04
C LEU A 13 -4.41 -9.88 11.91
N ASP A 14 -4.76 -11.08 12.35
CA ASP A 14 -3.83 -12.02 12.95
C ASP A 14 -3.18 -12.85 11.84
N MET A 15 -1.95 -12.50 11.47
CA MET A 15 -1.23 -13.20 10.40
C MET A 15 -0.71 -14.58 10.81
N ASP A 16 -0.89 -15.00 12.06
CA ASP A 16 -0.69 -16.38 12.51
C ASP A 16 -1.99 -17.23 12.37
N SER A 17 -3.13 -16.60 12.05
CA SER A 17 -4.43 -17.26 11.80
C SER A 17 -4.62 -17.60 10.32
N ALA A 18 -5.00 -18.86 10.03
CA ALA A 18 -5.26 -19.32 8.68
C ALA A 18 -6.41 -18.56 7.99
N ASP A 19 -7.45 -18.16 8.75
CA ASP A 19 -8.61 -17.44 8.21
C ASP A 19 -8.24 -16.01 7.80
N ASP A 20 -7.42 -15.33 8.60
CA ASP A 20 -6.96 -13.98 8.30
C ASP A 20 -5.91 -13.97 7.18
N VAL A 21 -5.06 -14.99 7.08
CA VAL A 21 -4.19 -15.21 5.91
C VAL A 21 -5.02 -15.45 4.64
N ALA A 22 -6.08 -16.26 4.73
CA ALA A 22 -6.98 -16.49 3.60
C ALA A 22 -7.72 -15.21 3.19
N LEU A 23 -8.11 -14.37 4.15
CA LEU A 23 -8.69 -13.06 3.91
C LEU A 23 -7.72 -12.13 3.19
N LEU A 24 -6.47 -12.03 3.66
CA LEU A 24 -5.42 -11.28 2.97
C LEU A 24 -5.23 -11.77 1.53
N ARG A 25 -5.17 -13.09 1.31
CA ARG A 25 -5.06 -13.69 -0.03
C ARG A 25 -6.23 -13.31 -0.91
N HIS A 26 -7.46 -13.43 -0.41
CA HIS A 26 -8.66 -13.08 -1.17
C HIS A 26 -8.62 -11.62 -1.65
N TYR A 27 -8.19 -10.70 -0.78
CA TYR A 27 -8.10 -9.29 -1.15
C TYR A 27 -6.89 -9.00 -2.04
N TYR A 28 -5.75 -9.65 -1.85
CA TYR A 28 -4.58 -9.51 -2.72
C TYR A 28 -4.92 -9.75 -4.19
N GLU A 29 -5.76 -10.75 -4.51
CA GLU A 29 -6.21 -11.03 -5.87
C GLU A 29 -7.04 -9.89 -6.50
N LYS A 30 -7.62 -9.00 -5.68
CA LYS A 30 -8.31 -7.78 -6.17
C LYS A 30 -7.32 -6.70 -6.62
N SER A 31 -6.04 -6.84 -6.27
CA SER A 31 -4.96 -5.88 -6.54
C SER A 31 -5.18 -4.50 -5.90
N ASN A 32 -4.26 -3.57 -6.17
CA ASN A 32 -4.34 -2.19 -5.72
C ASN A 32 -4.94 -1.32 -6.84
N PRO A 33 -6.22 -0.88 -6.74
CA PRO A 33 -6.86 -0.09 -7.79
C PRO A 33 -6.29 1.33 -7.88
N PHE A 34 -5.57 1.78 -6.84
CA PHE A 34 -5.01 3.11 -6.74
C PHE A 34 -3.58 3.21 -7.28
N SER A 35 -2.95 2.11 -7.71
CA SER A 35 -1.61 2.14 -8.28
C SER A 35 -1.62 1.84 -9.79
N PRO A 36 -0.88 2.61 -10.62
CA PRO A 36 -0.68 2.27 -12.03
C PRO A 36 0.38 1.17 -12.22
N LEU A 37 1.24 0.93 -11.23
CA LEU A 37 2.18 -0.20 -11.21
C LEU A 37 1.79 -1.15 -10.08
N ARG A 38 1.42 -2.37 -10.45
CA ARG A 38 0.88 -3.38 -9.53
C ARG A 38 1.77 -4.61 -9.54
N VAL A 39 1.88 -5.25 -8.38
CA VAL A 39 2.57 -6.54 -8.24
C VAL A 39 1.52 -7.63 -8.37
N GLU A 40 1.51 -8.33 -9.50
CA GLU A 40 0.59 -9.44 -9.75
C GLU A 40 1.27 -10.79 -9.50
N HIS A 41 0.48 -11.77 -9.08
CA HIS A 41 0.91 -13.17 -8.91
C HIS A 41 2.14 -13.39 -8.01
N ASN A 42 2.34 -12.51 -7.01
CA ASN A 42 3.48 -12.56 -6.10
C ASN A 42 3.06 -12.58 -4.62
N PHE A 43 2.00 -13.33 -4.31
CA PHE A 43 1.52 -13.48 -2.93
C PHE A 43 2.60 -14.07 -2.00
N GLY A 44 3.51 -14.89 -2.53
CA GLY A 44 4.64 -15.43 -1.77
C GLY A 44 5.55 -14.33 -1.21
N LEU A 45 5.90 -13.34 -2.03
CA LEU A 45 6.68 -12.19 -1.58
C LEU A 45 5.91 -11.34 -0.56
N LEU A 46 4.62 -11.10 -0.79
CA LEU A 46 3.78 -10.40 0.18
C LEU A 46 3.80 -11.10 1.56
N MET A 47 3.71 -12.43 1.55
CA MET A 47 3.76 -13.24 2.76
C MET A 47 5.15 -13.26 3.41
N PHE A 48 6.25 -13.12 2.66
CA PHE A 48 7.58 -12.95 3.24
C PHE A 48 7.64 -11.77 4.21
N TYR A 49 6.99 -10.65 3.86
CA TYR A 49 6.83 -9.50 4.74
C TYR A 49 5.80 -9.74 5.86
N CYS A 50 4.60 -10.17 5.48
CA CYS A 50 3.43 -10.19 6.38
C CYS A 50 3.42 -11.35 7.38
N SER A 51 4.26 -12.38 7.19
CA SER A 51 4.45 -13.45 8.18
C SER A 51 5.59 -13.19 9.16
N ALA A 52 6.39 -12.15 8.91
CA ALA A 52 7.57 -11.81 9.70
C ALA A 52 7.41 -10.44 10.38
N PHE A 53 8.26 -9.48 10.03
CA PHE A 53 8.34 -8.20 10.74
C PHE A 53 7.17 -7.25 10.44
N MET A 54 6.43 -7.44 9.33
CA MET A 54 5.23 -6.65 9.04
C MET A 54 3.93 -7.31 9.52
N LYS A 55 3.99 -8.41 10.27
CA LYS A 55 2.80 -9.17 10.64
C LYS A 55 1.77 -8.41 11.49
N HIS A 56 2.19 -7.32 12.13
CA HIS A 56 1.33 -6.46 12.96
C HIS A 56 0.79 -5.23 12.22
N PHE A 57 1.08 -5.12 10.92
CA PHE A 57 0.78 -3.96 10.08
C PHE A 57 -0.30 -4.26 9.02
N VAL A 58 -1.02 -5.37 9.15
CA VAL A 58 -2.08 -5.76 8.22
C VAL A 58 -3.43 -5.48 8.85
N TYR A 59 -4.28 -4.72 8.16
CA TYR A 59 -5.58 -4.27 8.65
C TYR A 59 -6.67 -4.59 7.65
N TYR A 60 -7.86 -4.87 8.17
CA TYR A 60 -9.05 -5.12 7.37
C TYR A 60 -10.21 -4.25 7.81
N SER A 61 -10.92 -3.68 6.83
CA SER A 61 -12.19 -2.98 7.02
C SER A 61 -13.30 -3.74 6.29
N ALA A 62 -14.34 -4.14 7.04
CA ALA A 62 -15.49 -4.82 6.47
C ALA A 62 -16.40 -3.85 5.73
N LYS A 63 -16.62 -2.66 6.29
CA LYS A 63 -17.40 -1.56 5.69
C LYS A 63 -16.83 -1.15 4.34
N ASN A 64 -15.50 -1.07 4.23
CA ASN A 64 -14.87 -0.65 2.99
C ASN A 64 -14.51 -1.81 2.07
N GLU A 65 -14.58 -3.06 2.56
CA GLU A 65 -14.12 -4.26 1.85
C GLU A 65 -12.70 -4.05 1.33
N ALA A 66 -11.77 -3.83 2.27
CA ALA A 66 -10.40 -3.48 1.94
C ALA A 66 -9.42 -4.05 2.96
N VAL A 67 -8.27 -4.49 2.47
CA VAL A 67 -7.10 -4.79 3.28
C VAL A 67 -6.04 -3.72 3.04
N VAL A 68 -5.44 -3.21 4.11
CA VAL A 68 -4.38 -2.21 4.05
C VAL A 68 -3.17 -2.73 4.82
N ILE A 69 -1.98 -2.61 4.23
CA ILE A 69 -0.72 -2.87 4.92
C ILE A 69 -0.10 -1.53 5.25
N ALA A 70 -0.10 -1.15 6.53
CA ALA A 70 0.35 0.17 6.95
C ALA A 70 1.00 0.18 8.34
N MET A 71 1.92 1.11 8.55
CA MET A 71 2.57 1.34 9.84
C MET A 71 2.34 2.77 10.31
N GLN A 72 1.89 2.92 11.55
CA GLN A 72 1.87 4.22 12.23
C GLN A 72 3.29 4.52 12.72
N ASN A 73 3.80 5.73 12.43
CA ASN A 73 5.11 6.21 12.87
C ASN A 73 5.00 7.67 13.32
N GLY A 74 4.58 7.86 14.58
CA GLY A 74 4.30 9.18 15.13
C GLY A 74 3.25 9.91 14.28
N PRO A 75 3.54 11.11 13.75
CA PRO A 75 2.56 11.88 12.98
C PRO A 75 2.28 11.34 11.56
N VAL A 76 2.94 10.26 11.16
CA VAL A 76 2.90 9.72 9.79
C VAL A 76 2.33 8.31 9.78
N LEU A 77 1.40 8.04 8.85
CA LEU A 77 1.02 6.69 8.44
C LEU A 77 1.77 6.32 7.15
N ILE A 78 2.55 5.25 7.18
CA ILE A 78 3.17 4.69 5.98
C ILE A 78 2.23 3.60 5.45
N CYS A 79 1.58 3.84 4.32
CA CYS A 79 0.71 2.88 3.64
C CYS A 79 1.55 2.14 2.60
N PHE A 80 2.02 0.93 2.92
CA PHE A 80 2.87 0.14 2.03
C PHE A 80 2.10 -0.35 0.80
N ASP A 81 0.91 -0.90 1.00
CA ASP A 81 0.01 -1.33 -0.07
C ASP A 81 -1.44 -1.41 0.42
N LEU A 82 -2.39 -1.53 -0.52
CA LEU A 82 -3.82 -1.57 -0.26
C LEU A 82 -4.54 -2.38 -1.32
N PHE A 83 -5.40 -3.30 -0.88
CA PHE A 83 -6.17 -4.17 -1.77
C PHE A 83 -7.67 -4.04 -1.57
N CYS A 84 -8.39 -3.64 -2.62
CA CYS A 84 -9.85 -3.50 -2.63
C CYS A 84 -10.39 -3.44 -4.07
N ASP A 85 -11.71 -3.49 -4.23
CA ASP A 85 -12.35 -3.30 -5.53
C ASP A 85 -12.23 -1.84 -6.04
N VAL A 86 -12.40 -1.65 -7.35
CA VAL A 86 -12.43 -0.32 -7.98
C VAL A 86 -13.63 0.49 -7.46
N GLY A 87 -13.47 1.82 -7.35
CA GLY A 87 -14.54 2.73 -6.93
C GLY A 87 -14.54 3.06 -5.43
N LYS A 88 -13.65 2.44 -4.65
CA LYS A 88 -13.36 2.85 -3.28
C LYS A 88 -12.53 4.14 -3.27
N SER A 89 -12.42 4.78 -2.11
CA SER A 89 -11.70 6.04 -1.94
C SER A 89 -10.42 5.84 -1.12
N LEU A 90 -9.25 6.04 -1.74
CA LEU A 90 -7.96 5.94 -1.04
C LEU A 90 -7.88 6.92 0.14
N SER A 91 -8.39 8.14 -0.02
CA SER A 91 -8.43 9.12 1.08
C SER A 91 -9.32 8.62 2.22
N THR A 92 -10.50 8.07 1.93
CA THR A 92 -11.38 7.48 2.96
C THR A 92 -10.67 6.38 3.73
N LEU A 93 -10.04 5.43 3.02
CA LEU A 93 -9.37 4.29 3.64
C LEU A 93 -8.22 4.73 4.55
N VAL A 94 -7.38 5.65 4.07
CA VAL A 94 -6.27 6.18 4.87
C VAL A 94 -6.76 6.97 6.08
N ASN A 95 -7.78 7.83 5.92
CA ASN A 95 -8.31 8.62 7.04
C ASN A 95 -9.02 7.77 8.10
N GLU A 96 -9.66 6.67 7.70
CA GLU A 96 -10.33 5.72 8.61
C GLU A 96 -9.36 4.79 9.32
N LEU A 97 -8.18 4.55 8.75
CA LEU A 97 -7.12 3.74 9.35
C LEU A 97 -6.18 4.54 10.25
N ALA A 98 -5.99 5.83 9.95
CA ALA A 98 -5.07 6.69 10.67
C ALA A 98 -5.49 6.90 12.14
N ASP A 99 -4.50 6.86 13.04
CA ASP A 99 -4.71 7.22 14.44
C ASP A 99 -4.92 8.74 14.58
N ASP A 100 -5.55 9.18 15.67
CA ASP A 100 -5.95 10.59 15.89
C ASP A 100 -4.81 11.63 15.78
N HIS A 101 -3.56 11.22 15.94
CA HIS A 101 -2.37 12.09 15.90
C HIS A 101 -1.66 12.11 14.55
N VAL A 102 -2.13 11.32 13.58
CA VAL A 102 -1.57 11.25 12.23
C VAL A 102 -2.16 12.36 11.37
N TYR A 103 -1.31 13.20 10.77
CA TYR A 103 -1.74 14.25 9.84
C TYR A 103 -1.17 14.06 8.42
N GLN A 104 -0.30 13.08 8.21
CA GLN A 104 0.31 12.80 6.93
C GLN A 104 0.37 11.30 6.65
N ALA A 105 0.12 10.93 5.39
CA ALA A 105 0.35 9.59 4.88
C ALA A 105 1.43 9.59 3.80
N ILE A 106 2.37 8.66 3.91
CA ILE A 106 3.34 8.31 2.87
C ILE A 106 2.80 7.07 2.16
N LEU A 107 2.72 7.12 0.84
CA LEU A 107 2.26 5.99 0.03
C LEU A 107 3.48 5.24 -0.50
N GLY A 108 3.55 3.94 -0.20
CA GLY A 108 4.56 3.03 -0.70
C GLY A 108 4.38 2.63 -2.16
N PHE A 109 3.54 3.36 -2.91
CA PHE A 109 3.24 3.14 -4.32
C PHE A 109 2.90 4.50 -4.96
N THR A 110 2.98 4.59 -6.28
CA THR A 110 2.53 5.79 -7.00
C THR A 110 1.00 5.79 -7.07
N PRO A 111 0.27 6.80 -6.56
CA PRO A 111 -1.17 6.87 -6.76
C PRO A 111 -1.53 7.17 -8.22
N SER A 112 -2.62 6.57 -8.73
CA SER A 112 -3.16 6.76 -10.09
C SER A 112 -3.86 8.10 -10.28
N GLU A 113 -4.37 8.68 -9.21
CA GLU A 113 -4.91 10.05 -9.25
C GLU A 113 -3.74 11.03 -9.40
N ASP A 114 -3.86 12.01 -10.30
CA ASP A 114 -2.98 13.18 -10.39
C ASP A 114 -3.11 14.01 -9.11
N ARG A 115 -2.52 13.49 -8.03
CA ARG A 115 -2.46 14.20 -6.76
C ARG A 115 -1.25 15.09 -6.82
N LEU A 116 -1.50 16.39 -6.63
CA LEU A 116 -0.49 17.31 -6.16
C LEU A 116 0.03 16.75 -4.84
N GLY A 117 1.19 16.11 -4.91
CA GLY A 117 1.88 15.49 -3.80
C GLY A 117 3.35 15.82 -3.91
N GLU A 118 4.00 15.93 -2.76
CA GLU A 118 5.45 16.01 -2.69
C GLU A 118 5.99 14.59 -2.95
N TYR A 119 6.86 14.48 -3.96
CA TYR A 119 7.58 13.25 -4.25
C TYR A 119 8.93 13.37 -3.56
N GLU A 120 9.20 12.45 -2.66
CA GLU A 120 10.54 12.31 -2.09
C GLU A 120 11.32 11.29 -2.90
N LYS A 121 12.58 11.63 -3.21
CA LYS A 121 13.49 10.67 -3.82
C LYS A 121 13.80 9.61 -2.77
N ILE A 122 13.47 8.36 -3.06
CA ILE A 122 13.95 7.23 -2.27
C ILE A 122 15.40 6.98 -2.69
N GLU A 123 16.33 7.13 -1.75
CA GLU A 123 17.72 6.73 -1.95
C GLU A 123 17.84 5.25 -1.60
N GLY A 124 18.31 4.44 -2.56
CA GLY A 124 18.51 3.01 -2.41
C GLY A 124 19.65 2.52 -3.29
N GLU A 125 20.16 1.32 -3.01
CA GLU A 125 21.25 0.70 -3.78
C GLU A 125 20.75 -0.07 -5.01
N ASP A 126 19.43 -0.26 -5.13
CA ASP A 126 18.81 -1.00 -6.23
C ASP A 126 18.71 -0.13 -7.49
N ILE A 127 19.34 -0.58 -8.57
CA ILE A 127 19.40 0.14 -9.84
C ILE A 127 18.70 -0.68 -10.93
N LEU A 128 17.65 -0.12 -11.50
CA LEU A 128 17.03 -0.64 -12.72
C LEU A 128 17.74 -0.06 -13.95
N PHE A 129 18.31 -0.93 -14.78
CA PHE A 129 18.83 -0.54 -16.10
C PHE A 129 17.76 -0.76 -17.17
N VAL A 130 17.40 0.31 -17.89
CA VAL A 130 16.45 0.27 -19.01
C VAL A 130 17.22 0.46 -20.32
N TYR A 131 17.02 -0.43 -21.27
CA TYR A 131 17.60 -0.30 -22.60
C TYR A 131 16.98 0.89 -23.36
N ASP A 132 17.84 1.80 -23.83
CA ASP A 132 17.44 3.06 -24.47
C ASP A 132 16.55 2.90 -25.72
N GLN A 133 16.63 1.75 -26.40
CA GLN A 133 15.84 1.44 -27.60
C GLN A 133 14.52 0.71 -27.31
N LYS A 134 14.12 0.64 -26.03
CA LYS A 134 12.89 -0.01 -25.58
C LYS A 134 12.00 0.98 -24.85
N GLU A 135 10.76 0.56 -24.62
CA GLU A 135 9.80 1.34 -23.85
C GLU A 135 10.34 1.57 -22.43
N ASN A 136 10.31 2.83 -22.00
CA ASN A 136 10.67 3.22 -20.64
C ASN A 136 9.47 3.89 -19.98
N LEU A 137 8.75 3.12 -19.16
CA LEU A 137 7.56 3.58 -18.44
C LEU A 137 7.85 4.73 -17.47
N PHE A 138 9.10 4.94 -17.08
CA PHE A 138 9.53 5.93 -16.08
C PHE A 138 10.05 7.24 -16.69
N LYS A 139 10.34 7.29 -17.99
CA LYS A 139 11.04 8.43 -18.63
C LYS A 139 10.31 9.76 -18.44
N ASP A 140 8.99 9.75 -18.60
CA ASP A 140 8.14 10.93 -18.54
C ASP A 140 7.09 10.85 -17.42
N ARG A 141 7.21 9.84 -16.54
CA ARG A 141 6.25 9.59 -15.45
C ARG A 141 7.01 9.45 -14.14
N LYS A 142 6.59 10.20 -13.12
CA LYS A 142 7.11 10.04 -11.75
C LYS A 142 6.51 8.79 -11.11
N LEU A 143 6.96 7.62 -11.58
CA LEU A 143 6.57 6.31 -11.06
C LEU A 143 7.65 5.77 -10.12
N MET A 144 7.22 4.99 -9.14
CA MET A 144 8.06 4.11 -8.34
C MET A 144 7.50 2.69 -8.39
N PHE A 145 8.37 1.69 -8.26
CA PHE A 145 7.90 0.36 -7.90
C PHE A 145 7.28 0.39 -6.50
N PRO A 146 6.18 -0.33 -6.26
CA PRO A 146 5.63 -0.48 -4.92
C PRO A 146 6.68 -1.01 -3.94
N LEU A 147 6.67 -0.55 -2.69
CA LEU A 147 7.66 -0.93 -1.67
C LEU A 147 7.66 -2.43 -1.36
N LEU A 148 6.55 -3.12 -1.59
CA LEU A 148 6.43 -4.58 -1.41
C LEU A 148 6.71 -5.39 -2.70
N ALA A 149 7.30 -4.76 -3.72
CA ALA A 149 7.63 -5.40 -5.00
C ALA A 149 9.03 -6.04 -5.06
N HIS A 150 9.82 -5.91 -4.00
CA HIS A 150 11.20 -6.39 -3.91
C HIS A 150 11.39 -7.18 -2.60
N ALA A 151 12.49 -7.94 -2.42
CA ALA A 151 12.90 -8.61 -1.18
C ALA A 151 14.38 -8.35 -0.90
#